data_AF-A0A4P6PKJ8-F1
#
_entry.id   AF-A0A4P6PKJ8-F1
#
_cell.length_a   1.000
_cell.length_b   1.000
_cell.length_c   1.000
_cell.angle_alpha   90.00
_cell.angle_beta   90.00
_cell.angle_gamma   90.00
#
_symmetry.space_group_name_H-M   'P 1'
#
loop_
_entity.id
_entity.type
_entity.pdbx_description
1 polymer ?
#
loop_
_entity_poly.entity_id
_entity_poly.type
_entity_poly.pdbx_seq_one_letter_code
_entity_poly.pdbx_strand_id
1 'polypeptide(L)'
;MKPLIALTCLLTVSVYADESILLQRIVALEKRVAELEEKLAPVLEEERVKAIAEEQKALARERMLLDAEYLKRIDLNLIEKAYQTGSKDWTTEEAARAFKLLIEKYPQANRTGCAVLSMAQTKSGNEQIELLEKAINEHGTCYFLNGVNVGAYARLYLGMRYLKDGKKEKAAQLFEELKNHFPDAIDHKGQPLTTHLEGLR
;
A
#
# COMPACT_ATOMS: atom_id res chain seq x y z
N MET A 1 -14.06 -72.96 64.04
CA MET A 1 -12.90 -72.07 64.23
C MET A 1 -12.95 -70.96 63.17
N LYS A 2 -12.53 -69.76 63.57
CA LYS A 2 -12.75 -68.46 62.94
C LYS A 2 -12.02 -68.25 61.59
N PRO A 3 -12.44 -67.26 60.79
CA PRO A 3 -12.19 -67.16 59.35
C PRO A 3 -10.93 -66.36 59.02
N LEU A 4 -10.39 -66.51 57.81
CA LEU A 4 -9.42 -65.57 57.24
C LEU A 4 -9.92 -65.10 55.87
N ILE A 5 -10.74 -64.04 55.90
CA ILE A 5 -11.12 -63.28 54.73
C ILE A 5 -9.94 -62.37 54.40
N ALA A 6 -9.23 -62.66 53.31
CA ALA A 6 -8.21 -61.78 52.78
C ALA A 6 -8.88 -60.58 52.10
N LEU A 7 -8.86 -59.44 52.78
CA LEU A 7 -9.29 -58.15 52.27
C LEU A 7 -8.19 -57.59 51.36
N THR A 8 -8.34 -57.73 50.05
CA THR A 8 -7.50 -57.00 49.08
C THR A 8 -8.00 -55.57 48.96
N CYS A 9 -7.35 -54.65 49.66
CA CYS A 9 -7.52 -53.21 49.46
C CYS A 9 -7.03 -52.82 48.06
N LEU A 10 -7.97 -52.53 47.16
CA LEU A 10 -7.73 -51.75 45.94
C LEU A 10 -7.34 -50.32 46.34
N LEU A 11 -6.06 -49.99 46.23
CA LEU A 11 -5.58 -48.61 46.24
C LEU A 11 -5.91 -47.98 44.88
N THR A 12 -7.08 -47.34 44.76
CA THR A 12 -7.33 -46.36 43.71
C THR A 12 -6.55 -45.09 44.06
N VAL A 13 -5.30 -45.00 43.60
CA VAL A 13 -4.53 -43.75 43.70
C VAL A 13 -5.17 -42.72 42.77
N SER A 14 -5.53 -41.60 43.37
CA SER A 14 -6.24 -40.45 42.79
C SER A 14 -5.62 -39.95 41.48
N VAL A 15 -6.36 -40.11 40.37
CA VAL A 15 -6.09 -39.47 39.06
C VAL A 15 -6.53 -37.99 39.04
N TYR A 16 -7.24 -37.52 40.07
CA TYR A 16 -7.80 -36.16 40.11
C TYR A 16 -6.78 -35.03 40.36
N ALA A 17 -5.56 -35.34 40.78
CA ALA A 17 -4.53 -34.32 41.06
C ALA A 17 -3.82 -33.81 39.78
N ASP A 18 -3.86 -34.58 38.69
CA ASP A 18 -3.13 -34.28 37.44
C ASP A 18 -3.93 -33.36 36.50
N GLU A 19 -5.25 -33.52 36.49
CA GLU A 19 -6.15 -32.77 35.60
C GLU A 19 -6.23 -31.27 35.96
N SER A 20 -6.22 -30.94 37.26
CA SER A 20 -6.21 -29.55 37.74
C SER A 20 -4.90 -28.82 37.39
N ILE A 21 -3.76 -29.52 37.53
CA ILE A 21 -2.44 -28.98 37.17
C ILE A 21 -2.35 -28.79 35.65
N LEU A 22 -2.88 -29.75 34.89
CA LEU A 22 -2.95 -29.66 33.43
C LEU A 22 -3.81 -28.47 32.98
N LEU A 23 -4.97 -28.27 33.60
CA LEU A 23 -5.87 -27.15 33.30
C LEU A 23 -5.19 -25.80 33.59
N GLN A 24 -4.53 -25.66 34.75
CA GLN A 24 -3.77 -24.45 35.08
C GLN A 24 -2.65 -24.18 34.08
N ARG A 25 -1.97 -25.24 33.61
CA ARG A 25 -0.92 -25.12 32.59
C ARG A 25 -1.50 -24.72 31.24
N ILE A 26 -2.66 -25.25 30.84
CA ILE A 26 -3.36 -24.85 29.62
C ILE A 26 -3.70 -23.36 29.68
N VAL A 27 -4.36 -22.91 30.74
CA VAL A 27 -4.72 -21.48 30.93
C VAL A 27 -3.48 -20.59 30.91
N ALA A 28 -2.38 -21.00 31.56
CA ALA A 28 -1.13 -20.25 31.54
C ALA A 28 -0.49 -20.20 30.15
N LEU A 29 -0.58 -21.27 29.36
CA LEU A 29 -0.09 -21.31 28.00
C LEU A 29 -0.95 -20.46 27.06
N GLU A 30 -2.28 -20.54 27.15
CA GLU A 30 -3.20 -19.71 26.38
C GLU A 30 -2.94 -18.22 26.63
N LYS A 31 -2.75 -17.82 27.89
CA LYS A 31 -2.37 -16.45 28.23
C LYS A 31 -1.04 -16.04 27.60
N ARG A 32 -0.02 -16.91 27.67
CA ARG A 32 1.28 -16.63 27.05
C ARG A 32 1.21 -16.56 25.53
N VAL A 33 0.37 -17.37 24.90
CA VAL A 33 0.14 -17.31 23.45
C VAL A 33 -0.51 -15.99 23.08
N ALA A 34 -1.57 -15.57 23.79
CA ALA A 34 -2.22 -14.28 23.55
C ALA A 34 -1.24 -13.09 23.72
N GLU A 35 -0.41 -13.10 24.77
CA GLU A 35 0.62 -12.08 24.98
C GLU A 35 1.70 -12.07 23.87
N LEU A 36 2.04 -13.24 23.31
CA LEU A 36 2.99 -13.34 22.20
C LEU A 36 2.37 -12.87 20.89
N GLU A 37 1.12 -13.23 20.62
CA GLU A 37 0.36 -12.77 19.45
C GLU A 37 0.22 -11.24 19.45
N GLU A 38 -0.12 -10.64 20.59
CA GLU A 38 -0.20 -9.18 20.73
C GLU A 38 1.15 -8.50 20.46
N LYS A 39 2.25 -9.06 20.99
CA LYS A 39 3.60 -8.52 20.77
C LYS A 39 4.10 -8.71 19.35
N LEU A 40 3.66 -9.78 18.67
CA LEU A 40 4.12 -10.13 17.34
C LEU A 40 3.30 -9.41 16.25
N ALA A 41 2.04 -9.06 16.52
CA ALA A 41 1.16 -8.33 15.61
C ALA A 41 1.83 -7.13 14.90
N PRO A 42 2.49 -6.18 15.60
CA PRO A 42 3.13 -5.04 14.92
C PRO A 42 4.29 -5.46 14.01
N VAL A 43 5.02 -6.52 14.36
CA VAL A 43 6.13 -7.03 13.55
C VAL A 43 5.61 -7.70 12.28
N LEU A 44 4.55 -8.51 12.39
CA LEU A 44 3.91 -9.13 11.23
C LEU A 44 3.33 -8.09 10.28
N GLU A 45 2.73 -7.04 10.84
CA GLU A 45 2.20 -5.93 10.04
C GLU A 45 3.32 -5.16 9.33
N GLU A 46 4.43 -4.88 10.02
CA GLU A 46 5.60 -4.25 9.40
C GLU A 46 6.17 -5.10 8.25
N GLU A 47 6.31 -6.41 8.45
CA GLU A 47 6.79 -7.33 7.41
C GLU A 47 5.81 -7.44 6.23
N ARG A 48 4.49 -7.45 6.50
CA ARG A 48 3.46 -7.41 5.46
C ARG A 48 3.56 -6.14 4.62
N VAL A 49 3.70 -4.97 5.25
CA VAL A 49 3.84 -3.68 4.57
C VAL A 49 5.12 -3.65 3.74
N LYS A 50 6.25 -4.16 4.26
CA LYS A 50 7.50 -4.28 3.49
C LYS A 50 7.33 -5.16 2.26
N ALA A 51 6.68 -6.32 2.41
CA ALA A 51 6.46 -7.25 1.30
C ALA A 51 5.64 -6.60 0.18
N ILE A 52 4.55 -5.91 0.53
CA ILE A 52 3.73 -5.14 -0.41
C ILE A 52 4.58 -4.07 -1.11
N ALA A 53 5.37 -3.30 -0.37
CA ALA A 53 6.18 -2.25 -0.96
C ALA A 53 7.22 -2.81 -1.95
N GLU A 54 7.83 -3.97 -1.67
CA GLU A 54 8.76 -4.62 -2.60
C GLU A 54 8.07 -5.17 -3.84
N GLU A 55 6.86 -5.72 -3.70
CA GLU A 55 6.05 -6.15 -4.83
C GLU A 55 5.68 -4.96 -5.74
N GLN A 56 5.20 -3.86 -5.15
CA GLN A 56 4.87 -2.65 -5.90
C GLN A 56 6.10 -2.06 -6.62
N LYS A 57 7.29 -2.10 -5.99
CA LYS A 57 8.55 -1.72 -6.67
C LYS A 57 8.89 -2.67 -7.82
N ALA A 58 8.58 -3.96 -7.71
CA ALA A 58 8.78 -4.91 -8.81
C ALA A 58 7.88 -4.58 -10.00
N LEU A 59 6.59 -4.32 -9.76
CA LEU A 59 5.64 -3.87 -10.78
C LEU A 59 6.08 -2.56 -11.44
N ALA A 60 6.61 -1.62 -10.65
CA ALA A 60 7.14 -0.38 -11.18
C ALA A 60 8.33 -0.59 -12.13
N ARG A 61 9.26 -1.48 -11.75
CA ARG A 61 10.40 -1.84 -12.61
C ARG A 61 9.94 -2.50 -13.90
N GLU A 62 9.01 -3.43 -13.82
CA GLU A 62 8.42 -4.09 -15.00
C GLU A 62 7.77 -3.06 -15.93
N ARG A 63 6.89 -2.20 -15.40
CA ARG A 63 6.24 -1.16 -16.21
C ARG A 63 7.24 -0.21 -16.87
N MET A 64 8.32 0.16 -16.17
CA MET A 64 9.37 1.01 -16.75
C MET A 64 10.12 0.34 -17.91
N LEU A 65 10.27 -0.99 -17.89
CA LEU A 65 10.90 -1.72 -18.98
C LEU A 65 10.02 -1.77 -20.24
N LEU A 66 8.69 -1.79 -20.08
CA LEU A 66 7.76 -1.82 -21.22
C LEU A 66 7.91 -0.62 -22.17
N ASP A 67 8.39 0.53 -21.68
CA ASP A 67 8.67 1.67 -22.54
C ASP A 67 9.74 1.36 -23.61
N ALA A 68 10.67 0.44 -23.31
CA ALA A 68 11.71 0.03 -24.25
C ALA A 68 11.21 -0.89 -25.38
N GLU A 69 9.98 -1.39 -25.29
CA GLU A 69 9.38 -2.21 -26.36
C GLU A 69 9.05 -1.40 -27.60
N TYR A 70 8.75 -0.11 -27.44
CA TYR A 70 8.30 0.76 -28.52
C TYR A 70 9.10 2.08 -28.65
N LEU A 71 9.94 2.42 -27.67
CA LEU A 71 10.81 3.60 -27.73
C LEU A 71 12.27 3.23 -27.99
N LYS A 72 12.97 4.09 -28.74
CA LYS A 72 14.41 3.94 -28.96
C LYS A 72 15.17 4.39 -27.72
N ARG A 73 16.38 3.85 -27.53
CA ARG A 73 17.27 4.23 -26.43
C ARG A 73 17.50 5.74 -26.29
N ILE A 74 17.58 6.46 -27.42
CA ILE A 74 17.74 7.92 -27.40
C ILE A 74 16.49 8.63 -26.84
N ASP A 75 15.30 8.11 -27.14
CA ASP A 75 14.04 8.64 -26.62
C ASP A 75 13.90 8.33 -25.12
N LEU A 76 14.23 7.11 -24.69
CA LEU A 76 14.25 6.74 -23.26
C LEU A 76 15.19 7.65 -22.46
N ASN A 77 16.38 7.94 -22.98
CA ASN A 77 17.31 8.87 -22.34
C ASN A 77 16.76 10.30 -22.28
N LEU A 78 16.10 10.76 -23.35
CA LEU A 78 15.49 12.09 -23.37
C LEU A 78 14.33 12.20 -22.39
N ILE A 79 13.50 11.16 -22.30
CA ILE A 79 12.39 11.06 -21.35
C ILE A 79 12.91 11.14 -19.92
N GLU A 80 13.89 10.32 -19.56
CA GLU A 80 14.46 10.35 -18.21
C GLU A 80 15.10 11.71 -17.91
N LYS A 81 15.85 12.28 -18.86
CA LYS A 81 16.44 13.61 -18.69
C LYS A 81 15.38 14.70 -18.47
N ALA A 82 14.32 14.71 -19.27
CA ALA A 82 13.24 15.69 -19.13
C ALA A 82 12.52 15.51 -17.79
N TYR A 83 12.23 14.27 -17.39
CA TYR A 83 11.63 13.99 -16.10
C TYR A 83 12.51 14.48 -14.93
N GLN A 84 13.81 14.18 -14.96
CA GLN A 84 14.76 14.61 -13.93
C GLN A 84 14.99 16.12 -13.92
N THR A 85 14.91 16.79 -15.07
CA THR A 85 14.94 18.25 -15.12
C THR A 85 13.74 18.83 -14.40
N GLY A 86 12.53 18.33 -14.69
CA GLY A 86 11.33 18.86 -14.08
C GLY A 86 11.16 18.48 -12.61
N SER A 87 11.65 17.32 -12.19
CA SER A 87 11.45 16.82 -10.83
C SER A 87 12.29 17.53 -9.75
N LYS A 88 13.34 18.25 -10.16
CA LYS A 88 14.19 19.03 -9.24
C LYS A 88 13.46 20.21 -8.62
N ASP A 89 12.79 20.99 -9.46
CA ASP A 89 11.97 22.13 -9.04
C ASP A 89 10.85 22.38 -10.05
N TRP A 90 9.68 21.85 -9.70
CA TRP A 90 8.43 21.86 -10.46
C TRP A 90 7.88 23.28 -10.73
N THR A 91 8.36 24.29 -10.00
CA THR A 91 7.86 25.68 -10.11
C THR A 91 8.58 26.49 -11.18
N THR A 92 9.68 25.96 -11.74
CA THR A 92 10.48 26.65 -12.75
C THR A 92 9.86 26.56 -14.15
N GLU A 93 10.11 27.56 -14.99
CA GLU A 93 9.75 27.48 -16.41
C GLU A 93 10.46 26.32 -17.12
N GLU A 94 11.67 25.96 -16.67
CA GLU A 94 12.42 24.83 -17.22
C GLU A 94 11.68 23.52 -16.96
N ALA A 95 11.16 23.31 -15.75
CA ALA A 95 10.32 22.16 -15.44
C ALA A 95 9.04 22.14 -16.28
N ALA A 96 8.38 23.28 -16.44
CA ALA A 96 7.19 23.38 -17.29
C ALA A 96 7.50 22.99 -18.74
N ARG A 97 8.63 23.46 -19.31
CA ARG A 97 9.07 23.07 -20.66
C ARG A 97 9.42 21.58 -20.75
N ALA A 98 10.07 21.03 -19.74
CA ALA A 98 10.46 19.63 -19.70
C ALA A 98 9.23 18.70 -19.64
N PHE A 99 8.22 19.02 -18.82
CA PHE A 99 6.99 18.24 -18.77
C PHE A 99 6.12 18.42 -20.00
N LYS A 100 6.08 19.63 -20.58
CA LYS A 100 5.42 19.85 -21.86
C LYS A 100 6.01 18.93 -22.94
N LEU A 101 7.33 18.81 -23.02
CA LEU A 101 8.00 17.87 -23.92
C LEU A 101 7.55 16.42 -23.69
N LEU A 102 7.47 15.97 -22.43
CA LEU A 102 7.02 14.62 -22.11
C LEU A 102 5.57 14.37 -22.57
N ILE A 103 4.67 15.30 -22.25
CA ILE A 103 3.24 15.18 -22.57
C ILE A 103 3.00 15.20 -24.08
N GLU A 104 3.67 16.09 -24.82
CA GLU A 104 3.44 16.24 -26.25
C GLU A 104 4.14 15.15 -27.09
N LYS A 105 5.38 14.80 -26.73
CA LYS A 105 6.20 13.89 -27.55
C LYS A 105 6.11 12.44 -27.10
N TYR A 106 5.88 12.19 -25.82
CA TYR A 106 5.91 10.86 -25.23
C TYR A 106 4.70 10.58 -24.34
N PRO A 107 3.46 10.79 -24.83
CA PRO A 107 2.25 10.71 -24.00
C PRO A 107 2.07 9.34 -23.32
N GLN A 108 2.55 8.26 -23.93
CA GLN A 108 2.38 6.89 -23.41
C GLN A 108 3.51 6.42 -22.48
N ALA A 109 4.59 7.20 -22.36
CA ALA A 109 5.73 6.82 -21.55
C ALA A 109 5.37 6.85 -20.05
N ASN A 110 5.92 5.90 -19.30
CA ASN A 110 5.69 5.77 -17.86
C ASN A 110 6.04 7.06 -17.11
N ARG A 111 7.17 7.69 -17.47
CA ARG A 111 7.60 8.96 -16.87
C ARG A 111 6.67 10.14 -17.15
N THR A 112 5.94 10.11 -18.26
CA THR A 112 4.92 11.13 -18.55
C THR A 112 3.78 11.05 -17.56
N GLY A 113 3.32 9.85 -17.22
CA GLY A 113 2.34 9.64 -16.16
C GLY A 113 2.78 10.17 -14.80
N CYS A 114 4.02 9.86 -14.41
CA CYS A 114 4.62 10.39 -13.17
C CYS A 114 4.67 11.93 -13.17
N ALA A 115 5.08 12.53 -14.29
CA ALA A 115 5.13 13.98 -14.44
C ALA A 115 3.75 14.63 -14.31
N VAL A 116 2.72 14.07 -14.96
CA VAL A 116 1.34 14.60 -14.90
C VAL A 116 0.82 14.60 -13.46
N LEU A 117 0.98 13.50 -12.73
CA LEU A 117 0.56 13.43 -11.33
C LEU A 117 1.33 14.42 -10.45
N SER A 118 2.64 14.50 -10.58
CA SER A 118 3.43 15.45 -9.79
C SER A 118 3.11 16.90 -10.14
N MET A 119 2.79 17.24 -11.39
CA MET A 119 2.22 18.55 -11.73
C MET A 119 0.89 18.79 -11.02
N ALA A 120 -0.01 17.80 -11.00
CA ALA A 120 -1.30 17.92 -10.32
C ALA A 120 -1.16 18.26 -8.82
N GLN A 121 -0.11 17.75 -8.17
CA GLN A 121 0.20 18.02 -6.76
C GLN A 121 0.65 19.46 -6.48
N THR A 122 1.19 20.18 -7.48
CA THR A 122 1.60 21.58 -7.35
C THR A 122 0.51 22.58 -7.76
N LYS A 123 -0.52 22.11 -8.46
CA LYS A 123 -1.66 22.92 -8.89
C LYS A 123 -2.74 23.00 -7.83
N SER A 124 -3.72 23.87 -8.07
CA SER A 124 -4.90 24.01 -7.24
C SER A 124 -6.14 24.33 -8.08
N GLY A 125 -7.32 24.21 -7.47
CA GLY A 125 -8.58 24.49 -8.13
C GLY A 125 -8.88 23.49 -9.25
N ASN A 126 -9.50 23.98 -10.33
CA ASN A 126 -9.91 23.13 -11.45
C ASN A 126 -8.71 22.53 -12.20
N GLU A 127 -7.59 23.26 -12.31
CA GLU A 127 -6.39 22.75 -12.99
C GLU A 127 -5.84 21.49 -12.30
N GLN A 128 -5.87 21.46 -10.96
CA GLN A 128 -5.50 20.26 -10.22
C GLN A 128 -6.45 19.09 -10.49
N ILE A 129 -7.76 19.34 -10.53
CA ILE A 129 -8.77 18.30 -10.78
C ILE A 129 -8.56 17.70 -12.18
N GLU A 130 -8.41 18.54 -13.20
CA GLU A 130 -8.19 18.09 -14.59
C GLU A 130 -6.92 17.25 -14.73
N LEU A 131 -5.82 17.66 -14.09
CA LEU A 131 -4.57 16.89 -14.10
C LEU A 131 -4.69 15.56 -13.35
N LEU A 132 -5.41 15.52 -12.22
CA LEU A 132 -5.65 14.27 -11.49
C LEU A 132 -6.55 13.31 -12.28
N GLU A 133 -7.61 13.81 -12.90
CA GLU A 133 -8.47 13.01 -13.78
C GLU A 133 -7.68 12.49 -14.99
N LYS A 134 -6.81 13.31 -15.58
CA LYS A 134 -5.89 12.88 -16.63
C LYS A 134 -4.95 11.77 -16.16
N ALA A 135 -4.33 11.93 -14.99
CA ALA A 135 -3.45 10.92 -14.41
C ALA A 135 -4.17 9.58 -14.21
N ILE A 136 -5.44 9.62 -13.78
CA ILE A 136 -6.29 8.43 -13.60
C ILE A 136 -6.61 7.77 -14.94
N ASN A 137 -7.09 8.56 -15.91
CA ASN A 137 -7.69 8.03 -17.14
C ASN A 137 -6.65 7.62 -18.18
N GLU A 138 -5.57 8.40 -18.33
CA GLU A 138 -4.58 8.21 -19.39
C GLU A 138 -3.30 7.54 -18.88
N HIS A 139 -3.01 7.65 -17.58
CA HIS A 139 -1.74 7.23 -17.00
C HIS A 139 -1.89 6.32 -15.78
N GLY A 140 -3.09 5.75 -15.57
CA GLY A 140 -3.39 4.99 -14.35
C GLY A 140 -2.51 3.76 -14.13
N THR A 141 -1.92 3.21 -15.20
CA THR A 141 -1.01 2.06 -15.17
C THR A 141 0.46 2.43 -15.01
N CYS A 142 0.78 3.73 -14.95
CA CYS A 142 2.16 4.19 -14.75
C CYS A 142 2.57 4.09 -13.28
N TYR A 143 3.88 4.02 -13.05
CA TYR A 143 4.48 3.85 -11.74
C TYR A 143 5.69 4.76 -11.55
N PHE A 144 5.82 5.32 -10.35
CA PHE A 144 7.11 5.81 -9.88
C PHE A 144 8.02 4.63 -9.56
N LEU A 145 9.34 4.82 -9.73
CA LEU A 145 10.34 3.78 -9.49
C LEU A 145 10.29 3.19 -8.06
N ASN A 146 9.79 3.95 -7.09
CA ASN A 146 9.63 3.48 -5.71
C ASN A 146 8.34 2.65 -5.46
N GLY A 147 7.58 2.31 -6.50
CA GLY A 147 6.40 1.45 -6.42
C GLY A 147 5.06 2.18 -6.36
N VAL A 148 5.05 3.52 -6.31
CA VAL A 148 3.78 4.26 -6.28
C VAL A 148 3.09 4.16 -7.64
N ASN A 149 1.89 3.59 -7.65
CA ASN A 149 1.02 3.59 -8.83
C ASN A 149 0.39 4.99 -9.03
N VAL A 150 0.51 5.52 -10.25
CA VAL A 150 0.03 6.87 -10.61
C VAL A 150 -1.49 6.98 -10.48
N GLY A 151 -2.24 6.00 -10.99
CA GLY A 151 -3.70 6.04 -10.96
C GLY A 151 -4.29 5.94 -9.56
N ALA A 152 -3.73 5.08 -8.71
CA ALA A 152 -4.14 4.92 -7.33
C ALA A 152 -3.83 6.21 -6.54
N TYR A 153 -2.60 6.72 -6.63
CA TYR A 153 -2.23 7.93 -5.89
C TYR A 153 -3.02 9.16 -6.34
N ALA A 154 -3.31 9.28 -7.64
CA ALA A 154 -4.17 10.33 -8.18
C ALA A 154 -5.61 10.25 -7.61
N ARG A 155 -6.18 9.06 -7.44
CA ARG A 155 -7.50 8.88 -6.80
C ARG A 155 -7.51 9.36 -5.36
N LEU A 156 -6.45 9.11 -4.61
CA LEU A 156 -6.33 9.59 -3.23
C LEU A 156 -6.36 11.12 -3.21
N TYR A 157 -5.53 11.77 -4.01
CA TYR A 157 -5.47 13.23 -4.09
C TYR A 157 -6.78 13.84 -4.59
N LEU A 158 -7.43 13.23 -5.58
CA LEU A 158 -8.69 13.72 -6.11
C LEU A 158 -9.82 13.57 -5.09
N GLY A 159 -9.87 12.45 -4.36
CA GLY A 159 -10.81 12.25 -3.27
C GLY A 159 -10.62 13.29 -2.16
N MET A 160 -9.37 13.54 -1.75
CA MET A 160 -9.03 14.58 -0.77
C MET A 160 -9.43 15.98 -1.25
N ARG A 161 -9.24 16.27 -2.53
CA ARG A 161 -9.68 17.53 -3.13
C ARG A 161 -11.21 17.67 -3.10
N TYR A 162 -11.92 16.61 -3.47
CA TYR A 162 -13.39 16.60 -3.44
C TYR A 162 -13.94 16.72 -2.02
N LEU A 163 -13.31 16.10 -1.01
CA LEU A 163 -13.66 16.35 0.40
C LEU A 163 -13.51 17.82 0.77
N LYS A 164 -12.36 18.42 0.42
CA LYS A 164 -12.10 19.84 0.69
C LYS A 164 -13.13 20.77 0.04
N ASP A 165 -13.61 20.39 -1.15
CA ASP A 165 -14.65 21.14 -1.88
C ASP A 165 -16.09 20.79 -1.43
N GLY A 166 -16.26 19.97 -0.38
CA GLY A 166 -17.57 19.56 0.14
C GLY A 166 -18.31 18.51 -0.70
N LYS A 167 -17.66 17.94 -1.73
CA LYS A 167 -18.22 16.93 -2.66
C LYS A 167 -18.03 15.52 -2.09
N LYS A 168 -18.67 15.24 -0.96
CA LYS A 168 -18.44 14.03 -0.16
C LYS A 168 -18.70 12.73 -0.92
N GLU A 169 -19.75 12.68 -1.73
CA GLU A 169 -20.14 11.49 -2.48
C GLU A 169 -19.09 11.12 -3.53
N LYS A 170 -18.55 12.12 -4.24
CA LYS A 170 -17.47 11.92 -5.22
C LYS A 170 -16.18 11.45 -4.55
N ALA A 171 -15.86 12.01 -3.39
CA ALA A 171 -14.70 11.56 -2.63
C ALA A 171 -14.86 10.11 -2.15
N ALA A 172 -16.03 9.76 -1.59
CA ALA A 172 -16.33 8.42 -1.14
C ALA A 172 -16.18 7.39 -2.27
N GLN A 173 -16.68 7.70 -3.47
CA GLN A 173 -16.51 6.82 -4.63
C GLN A 173 -15.03 6.54 -4.93
N LEU A 174 -14.17 7.56 -4.93
CA LEU A 174 -12.73 7.38 -5.21
C LEU A 174 -12.02 6.59 -4.11
N PHE A 175 -12.44 6.75 -2.85
CA PHE A 175 -11.90 5.98 -1.74
C PHE A 175 -12.33 4.51 -1.77
N GLU A 176 -13.56 4.23 -2.21
CA GLU A 176 -14.01 2.86 -2.44
C GLU A 176 -13.29 2.23 -3.63
N GLU A 177 -13.06 2.96 -4.72
CA GLU A 177 -12.21 2.48 -5.81
C GLU A 177 -10.81 2.13 -5.34
N LEU A 178 -10.21 2.96 -4.47
CA LEU A 178 -8.90 2.68 -3.87
C LEU A 178 -8.89 1.39 -3.06
N LYS A 179 -9.86 1.19 -2.17
CA LYS A 179 -9.93 -0.02 -1.33
C LYS A 179 -10.15 -1.28 -2.16
N ASN A 180 -11.04 -1.21 -3.15
CA ASN A 180 -11.50 -2.39 -3.87
C ASN A 180 -10.59 -2.77 -5.05
N HIS A 181 -10.00 -1.79 -5.73
CA HIS A 181 -9.19 -2.03 -6.94
C HIS A 181 -7.69 -1.81 -6.72
N PHE A 182 -7.29 -1.14 -5.64
CA PHE A 182 -5.88 -0.82 -5.35
C PHE A 182 -5.51 -1.10 -3.87
N PRO A 183 -5.88 -2.28 -3.30
CA PRO A 183 -5.67 -2.55 -1.87
C PRO A 183 -4.20 -2.50 -1.45
N ASP A 184 -3.29 -2.85 -2.36
CA ASP A 184 -1.84 -2.92 -2.14
C ASP A 184 -1.09 -1.70 -2.68
N ALA A 185 -1.80 -0.67 -3.19
CA ALA A 185 -1.13 0.54 -3.63
C ALA A 185 -0.49 1.25 -2.43
N ILE A 186 0.70 1.81 -2.66
CA ILE A 186 1.53 2.44 -1.63
C ILE A 186 1.76 3.94 -1.91
N ASP A 187 2.08 4.67 -0.86
CA ASP A 187 2.63 6.03 -0.95
C ASP A 187 4.15 6.01 -1.19
N HIS A 188 4.77 7.20 -1.31
CA HIS A 188 6.20 7.29 -1.56
C HIS A 188 7.09 6.80 -0.40
N LYS A 189 6.52 6.55 0.80
CA LYS A 189 7.19 5.96 1.96
C LYS A 189 6.99 4.44 2.03
N GLY A 190 6.27 3.85 1.07
CA GLY A 190 5.95 2.43 1.05
C GLY A 190 4.78 2.04 1.96
N GLN A 191 4.02 3.00 2.48
CA GLN A 191 2.85 2.71 3.32
C GLN A 191 1.61 2.51 2.45
N PRO A 192 0.71 1.56 2.79
CA PRO A 192 -0.52 1.35 2.04
C PRO A 192 -1.37 2.64 1.97
N LEU A 193 -1.94 2.96 0.81
CA LEU A 193 -2.74 4.16 0.62
C LEU A 193 -4.00 4.19 1.49
N THR A 194 -4.52 3.01 1.83
CA THR A 194 -5.68 2.85 2.71
C THR A 194 -5.46 3.39 4.12
N THR A 195 -4.22 3.43 4.62
CA THR A 195 -3.89 4.02 5.94
C THR A 195 -4.22 5.51 6.00
N HIS A 196 -4.13 6.23 4.86
CA HIS A 196 -4.49 7.65 4.78
C HIS A 196 -6.01 7.89 4.86
N LEU A 197 -6.83 6.85 4.73
CA LEU A 197 -8.28 6.94 4.76
C LEU A 197 -8.87 6.78 6.17
N GLU A 198 -8.13 6.19 7.10
CA GLU A 198 -8.63 5.83 8.44
C GLU A 198 -9.02 7.07 9.27
N GLY A 199 -8.45 8.23 8.97
CA GLY A 199 -8.76 9.52 9.62
C GLY A 199 -9.74 10.42 8.88
N LEU A 200 -10.31 9.99 7.75
CA LEU A 200 -11.18 10.81 6.89
C LEU A 200 -12.69 10.61 7.14
N ARG A 201 -13.05 9.96 8.25
CA ARG A 201 -14.44 9.71 8.67
C ARG A 201 -15.07 10.94 9.32
#